data_AF-A0A2M7XS54-F1
#
_entry.id   AF-A0A2M7XS54-F1
#
_cell.length_a   1.000
_cell.length_b   1.000
_cell.length_c   1.000
_cell.angle_alpha   90.00
_cell.angle_beta   90.00
_cell.angle_gamma   90.00
#
_symmetry.space_group_name_H-M   'P 1'
#
loop_
_entity.id
_entity.type
_entity.pdbx_description
1 polymer ?
#
loop_
_entity_poly.entity_id
_entity_poly.type
_entity_poly.pdbx_seq_one_letter_code
_entity_poly.pdbx_strand_id
1 'polypeptide(L)'
;MGCAMRKLLSALRSLLPGVLTLGLLIPVLAQPVLMPSHYENDRYYKLNVLFTNDLHGAIDMSKAWYMNPEFPPDLGGGASMYTYVKQIRSEAKAEGAGVLLLDVGNFYQGTPLGIADSGRTILRWMNAMQYDAAAVGTYEFMFGVQNVTRLAQEAQFPFLSGNIVDAGTGGPVDFAQPSQLFEVDGIKVGIFGVTTSETPNLLAPERTRGLRFHNSLNVAEGLISDLEEQGATVILSLAHLGVPYGREQAYDEFVESTIEENFQNAPVNSLQLAHLMSGIDVMFSGHISAGYNLPWEDPDTHTLVFQSYGNGSNIGHVMLYIDKETKTLMGYSLPTKRGGLVTLSTDDVEPDMQMARDISEKATIANMATRTMPDYNRKLATIRNIKPLSFESLDTIPGQPLQHKYTIPGFNHWDALEAVTWNMEQFPKAGDTTVSNISEVMNAIGADIFAVQEIGSIEAFTRLLQSLPQYGYILTQQSSYYDQAIIYRKDVLTPLGSLEPFAENDYNFAGRPPLRADFIWRFGNQEKQITVVNIHLKCCGDGLNRRKKSVVELHDYLRQLQDHGMENIIVMGDWNDDVTDVG
;
A
#
# COMPACT_ATOMS: atom_id res chain seq x y z
N MET A 1 -13.87 48.27 -4.04
CA MET A 1 -13.17 48.98 -5.13
C MET A 1 -12.25 47.97 -5.79
N GLY A 2 -12.46 47.45 -6.98
CA GLY A 2 -13.19 47.99 -8.13
C GLY A 2 -12.29 47.75 -9.34
N CYS A 3 -12.45 46.57 -9.95
CA CYS A 3 -12.37 46.31 -11.39
C CYS A 3 -11.62 47.35 -12.25
N ALA A 4 -10.29 47.20 -12.39
CA ALA A 4 -9.52 47.95 -13.40
C ALA A 4 -8.14 47.32 -13.72
N MET A 5 -8.06 46.01 -14.01
CA MET A 5 -6.84 45.45 -14.62
C MET A 5 -7.09 44.19 -15.45
N ARG A 6 -8.21 44.16 -16.20
CA ARG A 6 -8.52 43.09 -17.17
C ARG A 6 -8.87 43.60 -18.59
N LYS A 7 -8.53 44.85 -18.93
CA LYS A 7 -8.83 45.44 -20.25
C LYS A 7 -7.60 45.99 -20.99
N LEU A 8 -6.49 45.26 -21.00
CA LEU A 8 -5.32 45.66 -21.80
C LEU A 8 -4.72 44.61 -22.74
N LEU A 9 -5.39 43.46 -22.95
CA LEU A 9 -4.84 42.38 -23.79
C LEU A 9 -5.70 41.99 -25.01
N SER A 10 -6.75 42.76 -25.36
CA SER A 10 -7.65 42.41 -26.48
C SER A 10 -7.53 43.31 -27.72
N ALA A 11 -6.44 44.07 -27.91
CA ALA A 11 -6.33 44.97 -29.04
C ALA A 11 -4.92 45.00 -29.64
N LEU A 12 -4.50 43.88 -30.24
CA LEU A 12 -3.41 43.85 -31.24
C LEU A 12 -3.45 42.51 -31.99
N ARG A 13 -4.51 42.32 -32.80
CA ARG A 13 -4.53 41.32 -33.88
C ARG A 13 -5.11 41.97 -35.12
N SER A 14 -4.23 42.58 -35.92
CA SER A 14 -4.30 42.63 -37.38
C SER A 14 -3.21 43.57 -37.88
N LEU A 15 -2.18 43.01 -38.53
CA LEU A 15 -1.63 43.43 -39.83
C LEU A 15 -0.22 42.85 -40.03
N LEU A 16 -0.07 42.20 -41.19
CA LEU A 16 1.14 41.80 -41.94
C LEU A 16 1.74 40.39 -41.71
N PRO A 17 2.02 39.65 -42.81
CA PRO A 17 2.56 38.29 -42.81
C PRO A 17 4.08 38.24 -42.97
N GLY A 18 4.71 37.23 -42.35
CA GLY A 18 5.97 36.63 -42.81
C GLY A 18 7.26 37.27 -42.30
N VAL A 19 7.82 36.71 -41.22
CA VAL A 19 9.28 36.66 -40.97
C VAL A 19 9.59 35.37 -40.19
N LEU A 20 10.65 34.68 -40.60
CA LEU A 20 11.21 33.44 -40.05
C LEU A 20 11.21 33.39 -38.52
N THR A 21 10.64 32.32 -37.95
CA THR A 21 10.88 31.91 -36.56
C THR A 21 12.24 31.22 -36.45
N LEU A 22 13.25 31.99 -36.04
CA LEU A 22 14.44 31.45 -35.39
C LEU A 22 14.01 31.00 -33.99
N GLY A 23 14.10 29.70 -33.71
CA GLY A 23 13.79 29.15 -32.39
C GLY A 23 14.78 29.64 -31.34
N LEU A 24 14.39 30.65 -30.56
CA LEU A 24 15.05 30.95 -29.29
C LEU A 24 14.54 29.95 -28.25
N LEU A 25 15.38 28.98 -27.92
CA LEU A 25 15.37 28.31 -26.62
C LEU A 25 15.53 29.39 -25.55
N ILE A 26 14.45 29.71 -24.84
CA ILE A 26 14.53 30.48 -23.60
C ILE A 26 14.89 29.45 -22.52
N PRO A 27 16.09 29.51 -21.91
CA PRO A 27 16.36 28.69 -20.75
C PRO A 27 15.41 29.16 -19.65
N VAL A 28 14.63 28.23 -19.10
CA VAL A 28 13.87 28.46 -17.87
C VAL A 28 14.91 28.83 -16.81
N LEU A 29 14.89 30.10 -16.39
CA LEU A 29 15.67 30.54 -15.24
C LEU A 29 15.12 29.80 -14.02
N ALA A 30 15.81 28.73 -13.63
CA ALA A 30 15.66 28.13 -12.32
C ALA A 30 15.76 29.26 -11.29
N GLN A 31 14.69 29.50 -10.53
CA GLN A 31 14.79 30.41 -9.40
C GLN A 31 15.82 29.80 -8.44
N PRO A 32 16.88 30.52 -8.06
CA PRO A 32 17.86 29.98 -7.13
C PRO A 32 17.12 29.66 -5.82
N VAL A 33 17.11 28.37 -5.47
CA VAL A 33 16.77 27.92 -4.14
C VAL A 33 17.72 28.68 -3.20
N LEU A 34 17.18 29.38 -2.20
CA LEU A 34 18.00 30.00 -1.16
C LEU A 34 18.68 28.85 -0.39
N MET A 35 19.88 28.45 -0.84
CA MET A 35 20.78 27.61 -0.08
C MET A 35 21.17 28.38 1.18
N PRO A 36 21.13 27.78 2.38
CA PRO A 36 21.74 28.39 3.55
C PRO A 36 23.22 28.63 3.26
N SER A 37 23.65 29.90 3.29
CA SER A 37 25.03 30.31 2.96
C SER A 37 26.11 29.67 3.83
N HIS A 38 25.73 28.96 4.89
CA HIS A 38 26.63 28.26 5.82
C HIS A 38 27.28 26.99 5.24
N TYR A 39 26.67 26.34 4.23
CA TYR A 39 27.12 25.04 3.71
C TYR A 39 27.74 25.10 2.29
N GLU A 40 27.97 26.28 1.72
CA GLU A 40 28.51 26.46 0.36
C GLU A 40 30.04 26.28 0.23
N ASN A 41 30.73 25.81 1.27
CA ASN A 41 32.19 25.64 1.23
C ASN A 41 32.61 24.17 1.10
N ASP A 42 33.86 23.93 0.69
CA ASP A 42 34.42 22.60 0.46
C ASP A 42 34.60 21.75 1.74
N ARG A 43 34.15 22.22 2.90
CA ARG A 43 34.25 21.51 4.19
C ARG A 43 33.27 20.34 4.30
N TYR A 44 32.17 20.38 3.56
CA TYR A 44 31.11 19.39 3.68
C TYR A 44 31.09 18.47 2.48
N TYR A 45 30.87 17.18 2.73
CA TYR A 45 30.31 16.30 1.73
C TYR A 45 28.82 16.60 1.58
N LYS A 46 28.32 16.54 0.35
CA LYS A 46 26.91 16.73 0.02
C LYS A 46 26.33 15.41 -0.46
N LEU A 47 25.24 14.97 0.15
CA LEU A 47 24.56 13.73 -0.20
C LEU A 47 23.08 14.02 -0.47
N ASN A 48 22.64 13.88 -1.72
CA ASN A 48 21.23 13.88 -2.05
C ASN A 48 20.66 12.51 -1.73
N VAL A 49 19.63 12.48 -0.89
CA VAL A 49 18.84 11.27 -0.64
C VAL A 49 17.46 11.50 -1.22
N LEU A 50 17.18 10.76 -2.29
CA LEU A 50 15.87 10.65 -2.90
C LEU A 50 15.19 9.42 -2.30
N PHE A 51 13.92 9.53 -1.96
CA PHE A 51 13.21 8.41 -1.38
C PHE A 51 11.74 8.33 -1.80
N THR A 52 11.24 7.10 -1.84
CA THR A 52 9.82 6.78 -1.99
C THR A 52 9.37 5.88 -0.86
N ASN A 53 8.09 5.93 -0.50
CA ASN A 53 7.45 4.93 0.33
C ASN A 53 6.03 4.70 -0.18
N ASP A 54 5.50 3.51 0.06
CA ASP A 54 4.08 3.20 -0.19
C ASP A 54 3.67 3.59 -1.62
N LEU A 55 4.50 3.26 -2.61
CA LEU A 55 4.22 3.56 -4.02
C LEU A 55 2.92 2.90 -4.48
N HIS A 56 2.59 1.76 -3.89
CA HIS A 56 1.35 1.03 -4.13
C HIS A 56 1.08 0.70 -5.62
N GLY A 57 2.15 0.54 -6.40
CA GLY A 57 2.11 0.36 -7.84
C GLY A 57 1.62 1.57 -8.65
N ALA A 58 1.38 2.71 -8.00
CA ALA A 58 0.86 3.94 -8.61
C ALA A 58 1.95 4.75 -9.33
N ILE A 59 2.53 4.13 -10.37
CA ILE A 59 3.55 4.76 -11.22
C ILE A 59 3.00 5.28 -12.56
N ASP A 60 1.72 5.02 -12.87
CA ASP A 60 1.07 5.59 -14.06
C ASP A 60 0.72 7.07 -13.84
N MET A 61 0.44 7.77 -14.94
CA MET A 61 -0.04 9.14 -14.88
C MET A 61 -1.39 9.20 -14.15
N SER A 62 -1.56 10.22 -13.33
CA SER A 62 -2.79 10.39 -12.53
C SER A 62 -3.14 11.87 -12.37
N LYS A 63 -4.27 12.12 -11.71
CA LYS A 63 -4.75 13.46 -11.39
C LYS A 63 -4.62 13.71 -9.90
N ALA A 64 -4.09 14.86 -9.50
CA ALA A 64 -3.99 15.24 -8.09
C ALA A 64 -5.32 15.81 -7.56
N TRP A 65 -6.37 14.97 -7.51
CA TRP A 65 -7.71 15.36 -7.02
C TRP A 65 -7.71 15.95 -5.61
N TYR A 66 -6.75 15.51 -4.77
CA TYR A 66 -6.57 16.01 -3.42
C TYR A 66 -6.11 17.48 -3.37
N MET A 67 -5.48 18.00 -4.43
CA MET A 67 -5.05 19.40 -4.51
C MET A 67 -6.18 20.31 -4.96
N ASN A 68 -6.92 19.89 -5.99
CA ASN A 68 -8.05 20.63 -6.53
C ASN A 68 -9.08 19.66 -7.13
N PRO A 69 -10.18 19.37 -6.43
CA PRO A 69 -11.20 18.44 -6.91
C PRO A 69 -11.93 18.90 -8.19
N GLU A 70 -11.95 20.20 -8.49
CA GLU A 70 -12.63 20.73 -9.68
C GLU A 70 -11.71 20.76 -10.91
N PHE A 71 -10.44 21.12 -10.69
CA PHE A 71 -9.42 21.24 -11.74
C PHE A 71 -8.09 20.65 -11.27
N PRO A 72 -7.99 19.32 -11.14
CA PRO A 72 -6.79 18.68 -10.63
C PRO A 72 -5.63 18.81 -11.64
N PRO A 73 -4.42 19.15 -11.18
CA PRO A 73 -3.25 19.11 -12.04
C PRO A 73 -2.91 17.66 -12.43
N ASP A 74 -2.22 17.53 -13.57
CA ASP A 74 -1.69 16.26 -14.06
C ASP A 74 -0.41 15.88 -13.32
N LEU A 75 -0.35 14.65 -12.83
CA LEU A 75 0.84 14.04 -12.26
C LEU A 75 1.45 13.09 -13.30
N GLY A 76 2.76 13.23 -13.56
CA GLY A 76 3.46 12.42 -14.56
C GLY A 76 3.95 11.05 -14.04
N GLY A 77 3.63 10.70 -12.79
CA GLY A 77 3.91 9.40 -12.20
C GLY A 77 5.38 9.00 -12.23
N GLY A 78 5.64 7.70 -12.38
CA GLY A 78 6.98 7.12 -12.42
C GLY A 78 7.84 7.61 -13.59
N ALA A 79 7.22 8.11 -14.67
CA ALA A 79 7.94 8.70 -15.80
C ALA A 79 8.51 10.09 -15.48
N SER A 80 7.77 10.92 -14.74
CA SER A 80 8.31 12.18 -14.21
C SER A 80 9.30 11.94 -13.07
N MET A 81 9.09 10.92 -12.22
CA MET A 81 10.12 10.51 -11.24
C MET A 81 11.44 10.18 -11.93
N TYR A 82 11.41 9.44 -13.04
CA TYR A 82 12.60 9.08 -13.79
C TYR A 82 13.34 10.31 -14.34
N THR A 83 12.61 11.26 -14.92
CA THR A 83 13.20 12.54 -15.36
C THR A 83 13.85 13.28 -14.19
N TYR A 84 13.14 13.40 -13.06
CA TYR A 84 13.62 14.08 -11.86
C TYR A 84 14.90 13.44 -11.30
N VAL A 85 14.90 12.13 -11.10
CA VAL A 85 16.07 11.39 -10.59
C VAL A 85 17.27 11.55 -11.52
N LYS A 86 17.06 11.51 -12.84
CA LYS A 86 18.14 11.74 -13.81
C LYS A 86 18.70 13.15 -13.75
N GLN A 87 17.83 14.14 -13.58
CA GLN A 87 18.24 15.53 -13.41
C GLN A 87 19.10 15.67 -12.15
N ILE A 88 18.63 15.21 -10.99
CA ILE A 88 19.37 15.29 -9.72
C ILE A 88 20.71 14.57 -9.81
N ARG A 89 20.76 13.37 -10.40
CA ARG A 89 22.04 12.66 -10.62
C ARG A 89 23.01 13.43 -11.50
N SER A 90 22.52 14.11 -12.53
CA SER A 90 23.34 14.94 -13.41
C SER A 90 23.87 16.19 -12.70
N GLU A 91 23.02 16.87 -11.93
CA GLU A 91 23.36 18.07 -11.15
C GLU A 91 24.36 17.73 -10.04
N ALA A 92 24.06 16.69 -9.25
CA ALA A 92 24.94 16.23 -8.18
C ALA A 92 26.33 15.85 -8.69
N LYS A 93 26.42 15.15 -9.84
CA LYS A 93 27.70 14.84 -10.47
C LYS A 93 28.49 16.10 -10.88
N ALA A 94 27.81 17.15 -11.34
CA ALA A 94 28.47 18.41 -11.70
C ALA A 94 29.00 19.17 -10.47
N GLU A 95 28.38 18.96 -9.31
CA GLU A 95 28.74 19.60 -8.04
C GLU A 95 29.66 18.76 -7.14
N GLY A 96 29.97 17.52 -7.54
CA GLY A 96 30.73 16.58 -6.71
C GLY A 96 29.95 16.13 -5.46
N ALA A 97 28.64 15.95 -5.62
CA ALA A 97 27.72 15.48 -4.60
C ALA A 97 27.21 14.06 -4.90
N GLY A 98 26.97 13.31 -3.83
CA GLY A 98 26.45 11.95 -3.88
C GLY A 98 24.95 11.93 -4.14
N VAL A 99 24.44 10.81 -4.67
CA VAL A 99 23.00 10.55 -4.76
C VAL A 99 22.71 9.12 -4.34
N LEU A 100 21.72 8.96 -3.46
CA LEU A 100 21.08 7.68 -3.14
C LEU A 100 19.59 7.78 -3.48
N LEU A 101 19.03 6.73 -4.08
CA LEU A 101 17.60 6.56 -4.31
C LEU A 101 17.10 5.33 -3.53
N LEU A 102 16.25 5.56 -2.54
CA LEU A 102 15.83 4.55 -1.56
C LEU A 102 14.31 4.35 -1.60
N ASP A 103 13.85 3.13 -1.31
CA ASP A 103 12.42 2.85 -1.12
C ASP A 103 12.15 2.30 0.29
N VAL A 104 11.06 2.72 0.93
CA VAL A 104 10.69 2.26 2.28
C VAL A 104 9.62 1.16 2.25
N GLY A 105 9.44 0.44 1.15
CA GLY A 105 8.54 -0.71 1.03
C GLY A 105 7.11 -0.36 0.63
N ASN A 106 6.26 -1.38 0.53
CA ASN A 106 4.91 -1.36 -0.05
C ASN A 106 4.88 -0.82 -1.50
N PHE A 107 5.76 -1.33 -2.36
CA PHE A 107 5.94 -0.71 -3.67
C PHE A 107 4.92 -1.16 -4.73
N TYR A 108 4.23 -2.30 -4.58
CA TYR A 108 3.40 -2.85 -5.67
C TYR A 108 1.91 -3.16 -5.37
N GLN A 109 1.49 -3.23 -4.11
CA GLN A 109 0.08 -3.49 -3.76
C GLN A 109 -0.79 -2.24 -4.02
N GLY A 110 -2.07 -2.35 -4.40
CA GLY A 110 -3.00 -1.20 -4.35
C GLY A 110 -3.42 -0.64 -5.70
N THR A 111 -2.76 -1.03 -6.79
CA THR A 111 -3.21 -0.71 -8.15
C THR A 111 -3.25 -1.97 -9.03
N PRO A 112 -4.14 -2.04 -10.02
CA PRO A 112 -4.16 -3.14 -11.00
C PRO A 112 -2.80 -3.36 -11.67
N LEU A 113 -2.07 -2.28 -11.99
CA LEU A 113 -0.72 -2.34 -12.57
C LEU A 113 0.25 -3.12 -11.68
N GLY A 114 0.31 -2.80 -10.39
CA GLY A 114 1.27 -3.41 -9.47
C GLY A 114 0.94 -4.87 -9.11
N ILE A 115 -0.36 -5.21 -9.01
CA ILE A 115 -0.78 -6.57 -8.63
C ILE A 115 -0.83 -7.55 -9.81
N ALA A 116 -1.00 -7.07 -11.06
CA ALA A 116 -1.24 -7.91 -12.23
C ALA A 116 -0.16 -8.96 -12.49
N ASP A 117 1.11 -8.65 -12.18
CA ASP A 117 2.24 -9.58 -12.33
C ASP A 117 3.01 -9.82 -11.02
N SER A 118 2.32 -9.59 -9.90
CA SER A 118 2.83 -9.72 -8.53
C SER A 118 4.09 -8.89 -8.29
N GLY A 119 4.06 -7.62 -8.72
CA GLY A 119 5.10 -6.62 -8.49
C GLY A 119 6.26 -6.59 -9.49
N ARG A 120 6.26 -7.45 -10.52
CA ARG A 120 7.37 -7.51 -11.50
C ARG A 120 7.48 -6.25 -12.35
N THR A 121 6.35 -5.68 -12.75
CA THR A 121 6.36 -4.45 -13.56
C THR A 121 6.92 -3.29 -12.74
N ILE A 122 6.54 -3.18 -11.47
CA ILE A 122 7.06 -2.14 -10.58
C ILE A 122 8.55 -2.35 -10.31
N LEU A 123 8.99 -3.58 -10.02
CA LEU A 123 10.40 -3.88 -9.81
C LEU A 123 11.26 -3.54 -11.04
N ARG A 124 10.77 -3.83 -12.25
CA ARG A 124 11.48 -3.47 -13.50
C ARG A 124 11.61 -1.96 -13.66
N TRP A 125 10.57 -1.20 -13.29
CA TRP A 125 10.65 0.25 -13.23
C TRP A 125 11.69 0.70 -12.19
N MET A 126 11.70 0.14 -10.97
CA MET A 126 12.72 0.45 -9.95
C MET A 126 14.15 0.11 -10.41
N ASN A 127 14.34 -1.00 -11.13
CA ASN A 127 15.64 -1.34 -11.74
C ASN A 127 16.04 -0.28 -12.79
N ALA A 128 15.11 0.18 -13.63
CA ALA A 128 15.37 1.24 -14.61
C ALA A 128 15.67 2.61 -13.95
N MET A 129 15.06 2.86 -12.80
CA MET A 129 15.33 4.00 -11.91
C MET A 129 16.67 3.87 -11.18
N GLN A 130 17.29 2.69 -11.18
CA GLN A 130 18.52 2.37 -10.45
C GLN A 130 18.39 2.73 -8.96
N TYR A 131 17.37 2.18 -8.27
CA TYR A 131 17.33 2.27 -6.81
C TYR A 131 18.60 1.67 -6.19
N ASP A 132 19.01 2.22 -5.05
CA ASP A 132 20.21 1.80 -4.31
C ASP A 132 19.88 0.78 -3.21
N ALA A 133 18.69 0.89 -2.60
CA ALA A 133 18.15 -0.10 -1.66
C ALA A 133 16.63 0.07 -1.50
N ALA A 134 15.96 -0.99 -1.03
CA ALA A 134 14.57 -0.91 -0.58
C ALA A 134 14.38 -1.64 0.76
N ALA A 135 13.54 -1.11 1.65
CA ALA A 135 13.04 -1.90 2.77
C ALA A 135 12.01 -2.92 2.30
N VAL A 136 11.80 -3.96 3.12
CA VAL A 136 10.67 -4.87 2.97
C VAL A 136 9.50 -4.30 3.77
N GLY A 137 8.40 -3.93 3.11
CA GLY A 137 7.16 -3.50 3.74
C GLY A 137 6.20 -4.64 4.03
N THR A 138 5.05 -4.30 4.60
CA THR A 138 4.00 -5.26 4.96
C THR A 138 3.46 -5.97 3.72
N TYR A 139 3.13 -5.21 2.67
CA TYR A 139 2.43 -5.74 1.49
C TYR A 139 3.35 -6.46 0.51
N GLU A 140 4.68 -6.45 0.71
CA GLU A 140 5.58 -7.33 -0.03
C GLU A 140 5.23 -8.82 0.16
N PHE A 141 4.57 -9.17 1.26
CA PHE A 141 4.10 -10.51 1.57
C PHE A 141 2.69 -10.84 1.05
N MET A 142 1.98 -9.93 0.37
CA MET A 142 0.58 -10.18 -0.07
C MET A 142 0.45 -11.43 -0.96
N PHE A 143 1.48 -11.72 -1.77
CA PHE A 143 1.56 -12.93 -2.60
C PHE A 143 2.40 -14.06 -1.99
N GLY A 144 2.79 -13.93 -0.72
CA GLY A 144 3.56 -14.89 0.07
C GLY A 144 5.08 -14.74 -0.05
N VAL A 145 5.79 -15.40 0.87
CA VAL A 145 7.28 -15.37 0.98
C VAL A 145 7.99 -15.74 -0.33
N GLN A 146 7.43 -16.65 -1.11
CA GLN A 146 7.99 -17.05 -2.41
C GLN A 146 8.00 -15.88 -3.41
N ASN A 147 7.01 -14.99 -3.35
CA ASN A 147 6.94 -13.84 -4.24
C ASN A 147 8.02 -12.81 -3.92
N VAL A 148 8.15 -12.41 -2.64
CA VAL A 148 9.20 -11.45 -2.24
C VAL A 148 10.60 -12.01 -2.51
N THR A 149 10.82 -13.31 -2.30
CA THR A 149 12.10 -13.97 -2.62
C THR A 149 12.41 -13.89 -4.11
N ARG A 150 11.41 -14.14 -4.97
CA ARG A 150 11.57 -14.02 -6.42
C ARG A 150 11.84 -12.57 -6.83
N LEU A 151 11.14 -11.59 -6.24
CA LEU A 151 11.38 -10.17 -6.53
C LEU A 151 12.80 -9.76 -6.10
N ALA A 152 13.26 -10.16 -4.91
CA ALA A 152 14.62 -9.90 -4.45
C ALA A 152 15.70 -10.49 -5.39
N GLN A 153 15.45 -11.67 -5.96
CA GLN A 153 16.35 -12.28 -6.97
C GLN A 153 16.37 -11.53 -8.32
N GLU A 154 15.27 -10.86 -8.68
CA GLU A 154 15.14 -10.08 -9.92
C GLU A 154 15.60 -8.61 -9.72
N ALA A 155 15.76 -8.16 -8.47
CA ALA A 155 16.17 -6.80 -8.13
C ALA A 155 17.64 -6.54 -8.46
N GLN A 156 17.96 -5.33 -8.91
CA GLN A 156 19.34 -4.88 -9.12
C GLN A 156 19.92 -4.14 -7.90
N PHE A 157 19.22 -4.19 -6.79
CA PHE A 157 19.52 -3.54 -5.53
C PHE A 157 19.11 -4.44 -4.36
N PRO A 158 19.77 -4.32 -3.19
CA PRO A 158 19.44 -5.10 -2.00
C PRO A 158 18.06 -4.72 -1.43
N PHE A 159 17.34 -5.74 -0.96
CA PHE A 159 16.28 -5.52 0.02
C PHE A 159 16.88 -5.55 1.42
N LEU A 160 16.45 -4.63 2.27
CA LEU A 160 16.94 -4.45 3.63
C LEU A 160 15.86 -4.77 4.66
N SER A 161 16.18 -5.65 5.61
CA SER A 161 15.36 -5.91 6.80
C SER A 161 16.19 -6.62 7.86
N GLY A 162 16.37 -5.96 9.01
CA GLY A 162 17.13 -6.47 10.15
C GLY A 162 16.30 -7.16 11.22
N ASN A 163 14.97 -7.08 11.14
CA ASN A 163 14.07 -7.65 12.15
C ASN A 163 13.21 -8.81 11.65
N ILE A 164 13.31 -9.18 10.37
CA ILE A 164 12.66 -10.37 9.81
C ILE A 164 13.67 -11.51 9.76
N VAL A 165 13.34 -12.62 10.43
CA VAL A 165 14.19 -13.81 10.49
C VAL A 165 13.43 -15.06 10.04
N ASP A 166 14.16 -16.04 9.53
CA ASP A 166 13.62 -17.37 9.29
C ASP A 166 13.28 -18.03 10.64
N ALA A 167 12.04 -18.49 10.79
CA ALA A 167 11.56 -19.00 12.07
C ALA A 167 12.23 -20.32 12.49
N GLY A 168 12.73 -21.10 11.52
CA GLY A 168 13.36 -22.39 11.75
C GLY A 168 14.83 -22.28 12.18
N THR A 169 15.58 -21.36 11.57
CA THR A 169 17.00 -21.12 11.87
C THR A 169 17.21 -20.01 12.90
N GLY A 170 16.29 -19.06 13.00
CA GLY A 170 16.45 -17.82 13.76
C GLY A 170 17.43 -16.83 13.13
N GLY A 171 17.96 -17.11 11.95
CA GLY A 171 18.91 -16.27 11.23
C GLY A 171 18.26 -15.40 10.16
N PRO A 172 19.08 -14.61 9.42
CA PRO A 172 18.60 -13.76 8.33
C PRO A 172 17.82 -14.54 7.27
N VAL A 173 16.88 -13.87 6.63
CA VAL A 173 16.11 -14.39 5.49
C VAL A 173 16.90 -14.30 4.19
N ASP A 174 16.65 -15.20 3.24
CA ASP A 174 17.39 -15.22 1.95
C ASP A 174 17.05 -14.05 1.01
N PHE A 175 15.92 -13.37 1.23
CA PHE A 175 15.43 -12.32 0.35
C PHE A 175 15.81 -10.91 0.79
N ALA A 176 16.41 -10.73 1.96
CA ALA A 176 16.82 -9.43 2.48
C ALA A 176 18.02 -9.57 3.41
N GLN A 177 18.91 -8.57 3.38
CA GLN A 177 20.02 -8.47 4.34
C GLN A 177 19.69 -7.43 5.42
N PRO A 178 20.28 -7.51 6.63
CA PRO A 178 19.94 -6.57 7.71
C PRO A 178 20.28 -5.12 7.39
N SER A 179 21.46 -4.91 6.81
CA SER A 179 22.02 -3.60 6.51
C SER A 179 22.98 -3.65 5.32
N GLN A 180 23.39 -2.49 4.81
CA GLN A 180 24.42 -2.33 3.80
C GLN A 180 25.23 -1.05 4.03
N LEU A 181 26.54 -1.14 3.84
CA LEU A 181 27.43 0.01 3.80
C LEU A 181 27.64 0.46 2.34
N PHE A 182 27.24 1.70 2.04
CA PHE A 182 27.44 2.33 0.73
C PHE A 182 28.63 3.28 0.79
N GLU A 183 29.48 3.27 -0.23
CA GLU A 183 30.53 4.28 -0.40
C GLU A 183 30.10 5.28 -1.47
N VAL A 184 29.75 6.50 -1.05
CA VAL A 184 29.24 7.56 -1.92
C VAL A 184 30.15 8.78 -1.80
N ASP A 185 30.85 9.10 -2.88
CA ASP A 185 31.82 10.22 -2.95
C ASP A 185 32.80 10.28 -1.76
N GLY A 186 33.26 9.11 -1.29
CA GLY A 186 34.22 8.96 -0.20
C GLY A 186 33.62 8.94 1.21
N ILE A 187 32.30 9.01 1.35
CA ILE A 187 31.58 8.78 2.61
C ILE A 187 31.07 7.35 2.67
N LYS A 188 31.21 6.73 3.84
CA LYS A 188 30.57 5.46 4.16
C LYS A 188 29.20 5.70 4.78
N VAL A 189 28.13 5.45 4.04
CA VAL A 189 26.74 5.59 4.48
C VAL A 189 26.23 4.20 4.86
N GLY A 190 25.98 3.98 6.16
CA GLY A 190 25.36 2.75 6.64
C GLY A 190 23.84 2.86 6.49
N ILE A 191 23.19 1.83 5.93
CA ILE A 191 21.74 1.80 5.81
C ILE A 191 21.22 0.48 6.34
N PHE A 192 20.26 0.50 7.25
CA PHE A 192 19.55 -0.69 7.70
C PHE A 192 18.04 -0.56 7.48
N GLY A 193 17.36 -1.70 7.31
CA GLY A 193 15.91 -1.75 7.13
C GLY A 193 15.20 -2.35 8.35
N VAL A 194 14.00 -1.88 8.67
CA VAL A 194 13.12 -2.53 9.66
C VAL A 194 11.66 -2.46 9.21
N THR A 195 10.88 -3.47 9.59
CA THR A 195 9.46 -3.63 9.20
C THR A 195 8.59 -3.75 10.45
N THR A 196 7.36 -3.23 10.46
CA THR A 196 6.49 -3.37 11.64
C THR A 196 6.32 -4.85 12.05
N SER A 197 6.47 -5.13 13.34
CA SER A 197 6.26 -6.46 13.91
C SER A 197 4.79 -6.90 13.86
N GLU A 198 3.87 -6.00 13.49
CA GLU A 198 2.45 -6.30 13.28
C GLU A 198 2.16 -6.96 11.94
N THR A 199 3.13 -7.02 11.02
CA THR A 199 2.94 -7.59 9.67
C THR A 199 2.20 -8.94 9.67
N PRO A 200 2.49 -9.92 10.56
CA PRO A 200 1.75 -11.19 10.61
C PRO A 200 0.26 -11.06 10.97
N ASN A 201 -0.13 -9.98 11.66
CA ASN A 201 -1.51 -9.71 12.08
C ASN A 201 -2.30 -8.94 11.01
N LEU A 202 -1.60 -8.29 10.08
CA LEU A 202 -2.16 -7.49 8.98
C LEU A 202 -2.43 -8.31 7.71
N LEU A 203 -2.04 -9.58 7.68
CA LEU A 203 -2.18 -10.46 6.54
C LEU A 203 -2.73 -11.82 6.98
N ALA A 204 -3.26 -12.58 6.02
CA ALA A 204 -3.58 -13.98 6.29
C ALA A 204 -2.30 -14.74 6.76
N PRO A 205 -2.37 -15.61 7.79
CA PRO A 205 -1.19 -16.25 8.39
C PRO A 205 -0.28 -17.00 7.41
N GLU A 206 -0.84 -17.42 6.28
CA GLU A 206 -0.17 -18.20 5.24
C GLU A 206 0.86 -17.37 4.47
N ARG A 207 0.68 -16.04 4.46
CA ARG A 207 1.48 -15.08 3.69
C ARG A 207 2.87 -14.89 4.26
N THR A 208 3.00 -14.97 5.57
CA THR A 208 4.24 -14.80 6.34
C THR A 208 4.71 -16.11 6.97
N ARG A 209 4.12 -17.24 6.58
CA ARG A 209 4.43 -18.56 7.14
C ARG A 209 5.93 -18.86 7.04
N GLY A 210 6.51 -19.28 8.16
CA GLY A 210 7.93 -19.60 8.28
C GLY A 210 8.82 -18.41 8.64
N LEU A 211 8.24 -17.22 8.83
CA LEU A 211 8.97 -16.02 9.26
C LEU A 211 8.63 -15.65 10.69
N ARG A 212 9.54 -14.92 11.33
CA ARG A 212 9.32 -14.25 12.61
C ARG A 212 9.73 -12.79 12.47
N PHE A 213 8.89 -11.90 13.00
CA PHE A 213 9.11 -10.47 12.97
C PHE A 213 9.46 -10.03 14.39
N HIS A 214 10.74 -9.73 14.62
CA HIS A 214 11.20 -9.18 15.88
C HIS A 214 10.76 -7.71 16.01
N ASN A 215 10.55 -7.25 17.23
CA ASN A 215 10.35 -5.84 17.49
C ASN A 215 11.57 -5.05 16.98
N SER A 216 11.34 -3.99 16.20
CA SER A 216 12.40 -3.15 15.62
C SER A 216 13.28 -2.52 16.70
N LEU A 217 12.72 -2.15 17.85
CA LEU A 217 13.48 -1.62 18.98
C LEU A 217 14.52 -2.62 19.51
N ASN A 218 14.17 -3.91 19.53
CA ASN A 218 15.03 -4.96 20.08
C ASN A 218 16.21 -5.33 19.17
N VAL A 219 16.20 -4.91 17.91
CA VAL A 219 17.29 -5.21 16.96
C VAL A 219 18.11 -3.98 16.57
N ALA A 220 17.56 -2.78 16.75
CA ALA A 220 18.16 -1.55 16.21
C ALA A 220 19.57 -1.27 16.77
N GLU A 221 19.79 -1.45 18.08
CA GLU A 221 21.11 -1.24 18.69
C GLU A 221 22.20 -2.10 18.04
N GLY A 222 21.90 -3.38 17.77
CA GLY A 222 22.82 -4.29 17.10
C GLY A 222 23.10 -3.88 15.65
N LEU A 223 22.07 -3.46 14.91
CA LEU A 223 22.23 -2.99 13.52
C LEU A 223 23.09 -1.73 13.42
N ILE A 224 22.93 -0.82 14.39
CA ILE A 224 23.71 0.42 14.50
C ILE A 224 25.16 0.07 14.82
N SER A 225 25.40 -0.72 15.88
CA SER A 225 26.74 -1.16 16.29
C SER A 225 27.47 -1.86 15.14
N ASP A 226 26.81 -2.76 14.40
CA ASP A 226 27.40 -3.46 13.27
C ASP A 226 27.83 -2.50 12.14
N LEU A 227 27.06 -1.43 11.87
CA LEU A 227 27.39 -0.43 10.87
C LEU A 227 28.52 0.50 11.33
N GLU A 228 28.52 0.88 12.61
CA GLU A 228 29.62 1.66 13.22
C GLU A 228 30.94 0.88 13.17
N GLU A 229 30.93 -0.41 13.49
CA GLU A 229 32.10 -1.30 13.40
C GLU A 229 32.63 -1.43 11.96
N GLN A 230 31.74 -1.39 10.97
CA GLN A 230 32.11 -1.35 9.54
C GLN A 230 32.64 0.02 9.08
N GLY A 231 32.56 1.03 9.95
CA GLY A 231 33.07 2.38 9.76
C GLY A 231 32.08 3.30 9.06
N ALA A 232 30.77 3.09 9.26
CA ALA A 232 29.75 4.05 8.85
C ALA A 232 30.04 5.43 9.45
N THR A 233 29.92 6.45 8.61
CA THR A 233 30.06 7.87 8.97
C THR A 233 28.71 8.49 9.31
N VAL A 234 27.67 8.00 8.63
CA VAL A 234 26.29 8.39 8.83
C VAL A 234 25.45 7.12 8.71
N ILE A 235 24.45 6.98 9.57
CA ILE A 235 23.54 5.84 9.60
C ILE A 235 22.14 6.30 9.23
N LEU A 236 21.62 5.73 8.15
CA LEU A 236 20.26 5.91 7.68
C LEU A 236 19.42 4.68 8.01
N SER A 237 18.14 4.88 8.34
CA SER A 237 17.19 3.78 8.51
C SER A 237 16.08 3.86 7.47
N LEU A 238 15.75 2.73 6.85
CA LEU A 238 14.53 2.52 6.08
C LEU A 238 13.51 1.81 6.98
N ALA A 239 12.65 2.59 7.63
CA ALA A 239 11.76 2.12 8.68
C ALA A 239 10.31 2.03 8.20
N HIS A 240 9.85 0.84 7.82
CA HIS A 240 8.45 0.57 7.50
C HIS A 240 7.60 0.42 8.77
N LEU A 241 7.56 1.49 9.59
CA LEU A 241 6.93 1.53 10.91
C LEU A 241 5.83 2.58 11.02
N GLY A 242 5.83 3.60 10.16
CA GLY A 242 4.83 4.66 10.20
C GLY A 242 5.21 5.86 11.03
N VAL A 243 4.90 7.05 10.50
CA VAL A 243 4.72 8.29 11.27
C VAL A 243 3.22 8.52 11.45
N PRO A 244 2.71 8.58 12.71
CA PRO A 244 1.29 8.81 12.99
C PRO A 244 0.78 10.14 12.44
N TYR A 245 -0.49 10.19 12.02
CA TYR A 245 -1.19 11.44 11.76
C TYR A 245 -1.19 12.32 13.02
N GLY A 246 -1.00 13.63 12.85
CA GLY A 246 -0.84 14.53 14.01
C GLY A 246 0.41 14.19 14.84
N ARG A 247 1.52 13.89 14.17
CA ARG A 247 2.78 13.39 14.75
C ARG A 247 3.25 14.14 16.00
N GLU A 248 3.07 15.45 16.09
CA GLU A 248 3.44 16.25 17.26
C GLU A 248 2.61 15.85 18.49
N GLN A 249 1.28 15.77 18.33
CA GLN A 249 0.39 15.32 19.40
C GLN A 249 0.67 13.86 19.78
N ALA A 250 0.86 12.98 18.79
CA ALA A 250 1.16 11.57 19.04
C ALA A 250 2.47 11.39 19.82
N TYR A 251 3.47 12.23 19.55
CA TYR A 251 4.73 12.26 20.29
C TYR A 251 4.55 12.80 21.71
N ASP A 252 3.83 13.91 21.89
CA ASP A 252 3.54 14.47 23.22
C ASP A 252 2.81 13.45 24.11
N GLU A 253 1.80 12.76 23.57
CA GLU A 253 1.08 11.68 24.27
C GLU A 253 2.00 10.51 24.65
N PHE A 254 2.94 10.14 23.77
CA PHE A 254 3.93 9.11 24.04
C PHE A 254 4.87 9.51 25.19
N VAL A 255 5.41 10.74 25.19
CA VAL A 255 6.34 11.21 26.24
C VAL A 255 5.62 11.45 27.58
N GLU A 256 4.35 11.90 27.54
CA GLU A 256 3.54 12.08 28.74
C GLU A 256 3.07 10.76 29.37
N SER A 257 2.97 9.69 28.57
CA SER A 257 2.69 8.37 29.10
C SER A 257 3.83 7.96 30.06
N THR A 258 3.55 7.86 31.36
CA THR A 258 4.49 7.26 32.31
C THR A 258 4.85 5.89 31.79
N ILE A 259 6.15 5.64 31.54
CA ILE A 259 6.74 4.42 30.96
C ILE A 259 6.35 3.18 31.81
N GLU A 260 5.10 2.74 31.71
CA GLU A 260 4.58 1.44 32.15
C GLU A 260 4.37 0.52 30.93
N GLU A 261 4.38 1.07 29.70
CA GLU A 261 4.36 0.26 28.49
C GLU A 261 5.72 -0.38 28.26
N ASN A 262 5.73 -1.71 28.26
CA ASN A 262 6.90 -2.49 27.88
C ASN A 262 7.03 -2.49 26.34
N PHE A 263 7.59 -1.40 25.79
CA PHE A 263 7.82 -1.22 24.35
C PHE A 263 8.69 -2.32 23.72
N GLN A 264 9.40 -3.13 24.52
CA GLN A 264 10.12 -4.30 23.98
C GLN A 264 9.17 -5.38 23.44
N ASN A 265 7.92 -5.38 23.88
CA ASN A 265 6.90 -6.36 23.49
C ASN A 265 5.73 -5.74 22.69
N ALA A 266 5.70 -4.42 22.53
CA ALA A 266 4.69 -3.72 21.74
C ALA A 266 5.29 -3.18 20.43
N PRO A 267 4.57 -3.22 19.31
CA PRO A 267 5.00 -2.56 18.07
C PRO A 267 5.33 -1.09 18.32
N VAL A 268 6.40 -0.60 17.70
CA VAL A 268 6.80 0.81 17.79
C VAL A 268 6.69 1.49 16.43
N ASN A 269 6.27 2.74 16.44
CA ASN A 269 6.27 3.61 15.25
C ASN A 269 7.65 4.28 15.06
N SER A 270 7.83 5.01 13.95
CA SER A 270 9.11 5.64 13.63
C SER A 270 9.54 6.73 14.62
N LEU A 271 8.61 7.50 15.20
CA LEU A 271 8.94 8.54 16.18
C LEU A 271 9.44 7.92 17.48
N GLN A 272 8.77 6.86 17.92
CA GLN A 272 9.16 6.10 19.12
C GLN A 272 10.52 5.44 18.94
N LEU A 273 10.80 4.83 17.78
CA LEU A 273 12.11 4.26 17.51
C LEU A 273 13.20 5.34 17.49
N ALA A 274 12.96 6.48 16.84
CA ALA A 274 13.89 7.60 16.79
C ALA A 274 14.19 8.19 18.18
N HIS A 275 13.20 8.22 19.08
CA HIS A 275 13.37 8.70 20.45
C HIS A 275 14.09 7.70 21.35
N LEU A 276 13.75 6.41 21.23
CA LEU A 276 14.26 5.35 22.10
C LEU A 276 15.63 4.81 21.67
N MET A 277 16.13 5.19 20.49
CA MET A 277 17.38 4.67 19.92
C MET A 277 18.30 5.78 19.44
N SER A 278 19.45 5.94 20.11
CA SER A 278 20.52 6.83 19.63
C SER A 278 21.37 6.16 18.56
N GLY A 279 22.02 6.96 17.71
CA GLY A 279 22.91 6.48 16.65
C GLY A 279 22.27 6.36 15.26
N ILE A 280 20.99 6.72 15.13
CA ILE A 280 20.34 6.91 13.83
C ILE A 280 20.45 8.40 13.48
N ASP A 281 21.07 8.76 12.36
CA ASP A 281 21.14 10.16 11.95
C ASP A 281 19.87 10.59 11.22
N VAL A 282 19.40 9.75 10.29
CA VAL A 282 18.21 10.02 9.47
C VAL A 282 17.38 8.75 9.30
N MET A 283 16.08 8.87 9.48
CA MET A 283 15.10 7.81 9.27
C MET A 283 14.14 8.20 8.15
N PHE A 284 14.01 7.34 7.15
CA PHE A 284 12.97 7.42 6.13
C PHE A 284 11.90 6.39 6.49
N SER A 285 10.66 6.86 6.65
CA SER A 285 9.52 6.06 7.10
C SER A 285 8.50 5.83 5.99
N GLY A 286 7.73 4.75 6.12
CA GLY A 286 6.60 4.36 5.24
C GLY A 286 5.42 3.84 6.07
N HIS A 287 4.60 2.93 5.54
CA HIS A 287 3.47 2.25 6.20
C HIS A 287 2.19 3.09 6.33
N ILE A 288 2.25 4.27 6.96
CA ILE A 288 1.03 5.06 7.28
C ILE A 288 0.64 6.03 6.15
N SER A 289 1.56 6.36 5.24
CA SER A 289 1.34 7.27 4.10
C SER A 289 0.87 8.70 4.48
N ALA A 290 1.09 9.16 5.72
CA ALA A 290 0.59 10.45 6.19
C ALA A 290 1.24 11.67 5.51
N GLY A 291 2.48 11.52 5.02
CA GLY A 291 3.26 12.55 4.30
C GLY A 291 3.52 13.86 5.06
N TYR A 292 4.80 14.20 5.24
CA TYR A 292 5.21 15.44 5.89
C TYR A 292 6.21 16.22 5.03
N ASN A 293 5.88 17.47 4.72
CA ASN A 293 6.74 18.34 3.93
C ASN A 293 8.08 18.65 4.63
N LEU A 294 8.08 18.71 5.96
CA LEU A 294 9.28 18.95 6.77
C LEU A 294 9.59 17.70 7.60
N PRO A 295 10.88 17.37 7.82
CA PRO A 295 11.21 16.31 8.75
C PRO A 295 10.71 16.65 10.15
N TRP A 296 10.51 15.62 10.96
CA TRP A 296 10.48 15.75 12.40
C TRP A 296 11.89 15.51 12.93
N GLU A 297 12.32 16.28 13.93
CA GLU A 297 13.61 16.09 14.58
C GLU A 297 13.33 15.68 16.02
N ASP A 298 13.86 14.52 16.42
CA ASP A 298 13.74 14.09 17.81
C ASP A 298 14.49 15.07 18.73
N PRO A 299 13.89 15.53 19.85
CA PRO A 299 14.52 16.52 20.72
C PRO A 299 15.71 16.00 21.53
N ASP A 300 15.88 14.68 21.66
CA ASP A 300 16.92 14.06 22.49
C ASP A 300 18.03 13.42 21.65
N THR A 301 17.67 12.63 20.64
CA THR A 301 18.61 11.91 19.76
C THR A 301 19.00 12.72 18.53
N HIS A 302 18.26 13.79 18.21
CA HIS A 302 18.42 14.58 16.98
C HIS A 302 18.24 13.79 15.68
N THR A 303 17.63 12.59 15.74
CA THR A 303 17.28 11.81 14.55
C THR A 303 16.29 12.58 13.68
N LEU A 304 16.58 12.75 12.40
CA LEU A 304 15.66 13.35 11.44
C LEU A 304 14.74 12.30 10.83
N VAL A 305 13.43 12.43 11.01
CA VAL A 305 12.42 11.50 10.50
C VAL A 305 11.65 12.12 9.32
N PHE A 306 11.77 11.48 8.15
CA PHE A 306 11.07 11.84 6.92
C PHE A 306 10.02 10.78 6.57
N GLN A 307 8.89 11.20 5.99
CA GLN A 307 7.89 10.28 5.40
C GLN A 307 7.18 10.99 4.25
N SER A 308 7.12 10.36 3.08
CA SER A 308 6.35 10.85 1.94
C SER A 308 4.88 10.43 2.05
N TYR A 309 4.01 11.07 1.27
CA TYR A 309 2.69 10.49 1.04
C TYR A 309 2.84 9.24 0.17
N GLY A 310 1.84 8.35 0.21
CA GLY A 310 1.82 7.16 -0.64
C GLY A 310 1.37 7.43 -2.08
N ASN A 311 1.14 6.34 -2.82
CA ASN A 311 0.58 6.30 -4.17
C ASN A 311 1.35 7.12 -5.21
N GLY A 312 2.68 7.22 -5.06
CA GLY A 312 3.54 7.94 -6.01
C GLY A 312 3.20 9.41 -6.19
N SER A 313 2.47 10.01 -5.24
CA SER A 313 1.99 11.40 -5.32
C SER A 313 3.12 12.44 -5.26
N ASN A 314 4.29 12.05 -4.77
CA ASN A 314 5.51 12.84 -4.71
C ASN A 314 6.73 11.91 -4.61
N ILE A 315 7.91 12.49 -4.84
CA ILE A 315 9.19 11.91 -4.46
C ILE A 315 9.79 12.73 -3.33
N GLY A 316 10.28 12.07 -2.29
CA GLY A 316 11.01 12.71 -1.21
C GLY A 316 12.43 13.04 -1.64
N HIS A 317 12.94 14.21 -1.26
CA HIS A 317 14.29 14.64 -1.54
C HIS A 317 14.82 15.53 -0.42
N VAL A 318 15.98 15.16 0.13
CA VAL A 318 16.76 15.93 1.07
C VAL A 318 18.23 15.94 0.64
N MET A 319 18.92 17.07 0.78
CA MET A 319 20.37 17.13 0.66
C MET A 319 20.98 17.24 2.06
N LEU A 320 21.78 16.26 2.44
CA LEU A 320 22.48 16.18 3.72
C LEU A 320 23.89 16.77 3.59
N TYR A 321 24.34 17.47 4.64
CA TYR A 321 25.68 18.04 4.73
C TYR A 321 26.47 17.36 5.84
N ILE A 322 27.53 16.65 5.47
CA ILE A 322 28.35 15.86 6.39
C ILE A 322 29.72 16.50 6.46
N ASP A 323 30.19 16.82 7.66
CA ASP A 323 31.51 17.44 7.85
C ASP A 323 32.63 16.45 7.48
N LYS A 324 33.56 16.88 6.62
CA LYS A 324 34.66 16.03 6.14
C LYS A 324 35.66 15.65 7.24
N GLU A 325 35.81 16.48 8.27
CA GLU A 325 36.76 16.30 9.36
C GLU A 325 36.14 15.51 10.51
N THR A 326 34.99 15.97 11.02
CA THR A 326 34.33 15.31 12.16
C THR A 326 33.53 14.09 11.75
N LYS A 327 33.21 13.94 10.46
CA LYS A 327 32.39 12.84 9.94
C LYS A 327 31.01 12.78 10.61
N THR A 328 30.42 13.94 10.86
CA THR A 328 29.10 14.07 11.50
C THR A 328 28.13 14.76 10.55
N LEU A 329 26.85 14.38 10.64
CA LEU A 329 25.77 15.13 9.99
C LEU A 329 25.66 16.52 10.63
N MET A 330 25.84 17.57 9.84
CA MET A 330 25.80 18.95 10.31
C MET A 330 24.46 19.63 10.06
N GLY A 331 23.71 19.12 9.08
CA GLY A 331 22.39 19.65 8.74
C GLY A 331 21.93 19.16 7.38
N TYR A 332 20.84 19.77 6.91
CA TYR A 332 20.22 19.43 5.64
C TYR A 332 19.66 20.66 4.94
N SER A 333 19.36 20.52 3.65
CA SER A 333 18.54 21.45 2.90
C SER A 333 17.48 20.68 2.09
N LEU A 334 16.41 21.39 1.72
CA LEU A 334 15.27 20.84 1.01
C LEU A 334 15.19 21.48 -0.39
N PRO A 335 14.77 20.74 -1.43
CA PRO A 335 14.73 21.21 -2.81
C PRO A 335 13.73 22.35 -3.04
N THR A 336 12.75 22.50 -2.15
CA THR A 336 11.72 23.54 -2.27
C THR A 336 11.54 24.30 -0.95
N LYS A 337 11.04 25.54 -1.05
CA LYS A 337 10.61 26.33 0.12
C LYS A 337 9.44 25.70 0.87
N ARG A 338 8.71 24.77 0.23
CA ARG A 338 7.57 24.09 0.83
C ARG A 338 8.01 22.87 1.63
N GLY A 339 9.16 22.28 1.33
CA GLY A 339 9.63 21.07 1.99
C GLY A 339 10.43 20.13 1.09
N GLY A 340 10.66 18.93 1.62
CA GLY A 340 11.36 17.82 0.98
C GLY A 340 10.52 17.01 -0.01
N LEU A 341 9.21 17.21 -0.05
CA LEU A 341 8.32 16.47 -0.95
C LEU A 341 8.14 17.22 -2.27
N VAL A 342 8.56 16.59 -3.36
CA VAL A 342 8.47 17.14 -4.72
C VAL A 342 7.27 16.53 -5.42
N THR A 343 6.23 17.33 -5.61
CA THR A 343 5.07 16.96 -6.43
C THR A 343 5.48 16.87 -7.90
N LEU A 344 5.16 15.75 -8.54
CA LEU A 344 5.58 15.45 -9.91
C LEU A 344 4.53 15.93 -10.92
N SER A 345 4.18 17.21 -10.82
CA SER A 345 3.29 17.86 -11.78
C SER A 345 3.94 17.85 -13.16
N THR A 346 3.18 17.53 -14.22
CA THR A 346 3.71 17.55 -15.59
C THR A 346 4.12 18.96 -16.04
N ASP A 347 3.62 20.00 -15.38
CA ASP A 347 4.00 21.40 -15.62
C ASP A 347 5.39 21.73 -15.05
N ASP A 348 5.84 21.00 -14.02
CA ASP A 348 7.11 21.25 -13.33
C ASP A 348 8.20 20.24 -13.73
N VAL A 349 7.81 18.98 -13.94
CA VAL A 349 8.71 17.87 -14.31
C VAL A 349 8.11 17.10 -15.48
N GLU A 350 8.65 17.34 -16.67
CA GLU A 350 8.21 16.65 -17.89
C GLU A 350 8.47 15.12 -17.78
N PRO A 351 7.49 14.27 -18.12
CA PRO A 351 7.67 12.83 -18.08
C PRO A 351 8.57 12.34 -19.22
N ASP A 352 9.38 11.31 -18.95
CA ASP A 352 10.02 10.57 -20.04
C ASP A 352 8.94 9.88 -20.89
N MET A 353 8.76 10.36 -22.12
CA MET A 353 7.63 9.97 -22.95
C MET A 353 7.67 8.50 -23.39
N GLN A 354 8.85 7.85 -23.42
CA GLN A 354 8.91 6.42 -23.72
C GLN A 354 8.46 5.61 -22.51
N MET A 355 8.99 5.93 -21.33
CA MET A 355 8.58 5.29 -20.09
C MET A 355 7.09 5.51 -19.80
N ALA A 356 6.57 6.71 -20.00
CA ALA A 356 5.15 7.03 -19.79
C ALA A 356 4.24 6.17 -20.69
N ARG A 357 4.60 6.00 -21.96
CA ARG A 357 3.86 5.11 -22.87
C ARG A 357 3.90 3.66 -22.42
N ASP A 358 5.07 3.16 -22.05
CA ASP A 358 5.26 1.76 -21.65
C ASP A 358 4.51 1.43 -20.34
N ILE A 359 4.50 2.37 -19.38
CA ILE A 359 3.72 2.26 -18.14
C ILE A 359 2.23 2.31 -18.45
N SER A 360 1.76 3.29 -19.22
CA SER A 360 0.34 3.49 -19.51
C SER A 360 -0.26 2.33 -20.31
N GLU A 361 0.49 1.74 -21.25
CA GLU A 361 0.05 0.54 -21.97
C GLU A 361 -0.17 -0.64 -21.01
N LYS A 362 0.78 -0.89 -20.10
CA LYS A 362 0.66 -1.95 -19.09
C LYS A 362 -0.49 -1.69 -18.12
N ALA A 363 -0.64 -0.44 -17.66
CA ALA A 363 -1.73 -0.04 -16.78
C ALA A 363 -3.08 -0.25 -17.45
N THR A 364 -3.21 0.12 -18.73
CA THR A 364 -4.41 -0.10 -19.53
C THR A 364 -4.75 -1.60 -19.61
N ILE A 365 -3.77 -2.45 -19.94
CA ILE A 365 -3.97 -3.91 -20.01
C ILE A 365 -4.39 -4.47 -18.65
N ALA A 366 -3.71 -4.06 -17.56
CA ALA A 366 -4.03 -4.50 -16.21
C ALA A 366 -5.45 -4.08 -15.79
N ASN A 367 -5.84 -2.84 -16.06
CA ASN A 367 -7.19 -2.31 -15.80
C ASN A 367 -8.27 -3.00 -16.63
N MET A 368 -7.98 -3.37 -17.87
CA MET A 368 -8.93 -4.16 -18.67
C MET A 368 -9.11 -5.56 -18.07
N ALA A 369 -8.03 -6.19 -17.61
CA ALA A 369 -8.10 -7.52 -17.01
C ALA A 369 -9.01 -7.57 -15.77
N THR A 370 -9.06 -6.51 -14.96
CA THR A 370 -9.95 -6.44 -13.78
C THR A 370 -11.44 -6.35 -14.15
N ARG A 371 -11.75 -5.93 -15.38
CA ARG A 371 -13.11 -5.68 -15.91
C ARG A 371 -13.62 -6.78 -16.85
N THR A 372 -12.83 -7.83 -17.04
CA THR A 372 -13.20 -8.98 -17.89
C THR A 372 -13.35 -10.24 -17.06
N MET A 373 -14.02 -11.25 -17.62
CA MET A 373 -14.08 -12.58 -17.04
C MET A 373 -12.70 -13.24 -17.15
N PRO A 374 -12.06 -13.66 -16.04
CA PRO A 374 -10.81 -14.39 -16.13
C PRO A 374 -11.02 -15.73 -16.85
N ASP A 375 -10.11 -16.11 -17.73
CA ASP A 375 -10.15 -17.43 -18.36
C ASP A 375 -9.83 -18.52 -17.33
N TYR A 376 -10.89 -19.13 -16.80
CA TYR A 376 -10.78 -20.23 -15.85
C TYR A 376 -10.62 -21.60 -16.50
N ASN A 377 -10.54 -21.73 -17.83
CA ASN A 377 -10.48 -23.02 -18.52
C ASN A 377 -9.41 -23.95 -17.95
N ARG A 378 -8.22 -23.40 -17.62
CA ARG A 378 -7.12 -24.16 -17.00
C ARG A 378 -7.44 -24.61 -15.58
N LYS A 379 -8.07 -23.77 -14.75
CA LYS A 379 -8.50 -24.13 -13.39
C LYS A 379 -9.64 -25.15 -13.43
N LEU A 380 -10.62 -24.95 -14.31
CA LEU A 380 -11.75 -25.84 -14.52
C LEU A 380 -11.29 -27.23 -14.98
N ALA A 381 -10.29 -27.32 -15.86
CA ALA A 381 -9.70 -28.60 -16.27
C ALA A 381 -9.12 -29.39 -15.09
N THR A 382 -8.52 -28.73 -14.11
CA THR A 382 -7.97 -29.35 -12.89
C THR A 382 -9.07 -29.71 -11.87
N ILE A 383 -10.16 -28.92 -11.83
CA ILE A 383 -11.27 -29.08 -10.88
C ILE A 383 -12.26 -30.20 -11.27
N ARG A 384 -12.33 -30.59 -12.55
CA ARG A 384 -13.28 -31.58 -13.12
C ARG A 384 -13.25 -33.00 -12.51
N ASN A 385 -12.42 -33.26 -11.50
CA ASN A 385 -12.42 -34.50 -10.73
C ASN A 385 -13.28 -34.45 -9.44
N ILE A 386 -13.89 -33.31 -9.11
CA ILE A 386 -14.83 -33.21 -7.97
C ILE A 386 -16.20 -33.70 -8.44
N LYS A 387 -16.61 -34.89 -7.99
CA LYS A 387 -17.95 -35.41 -8.28
C LYS A 387 -19.02 -34.50 -7.63
N PRO A 388 -20.16 -34.26 -8.31
CA PRO A 388 -21.29 -33.61 -7.66
C PRO A 388 -21.71 -34.40 -6.40
N LEU A 389 -22.07 -33.68 -5.35
CA LEU A 389 -22.54 -34.30 -4.11
C LEU A 389 -23.85 -35.06 -4.36
N SER A 390 -23.98 -36.24 -3.74
CA SER A 390 -25.23 -36.96 -3.67
C SER A 390 -26.10 -36.40 -2.53
N PHE A 391 -27.42 -36.50 -2.66
CA PHE A 391 -28.35 -36.11 -1.57
C PHE A 391 -28.04 -36.80 -0.23
N GLU A 392 -27.44 -38.00 -0.25
CA GLU A 392 -27.10 -38.80 0.94
C GLU A 392 -25.78 -38.36 1.61
N SER A 393 -24.94 -37.54 0.96
CA SER A 393 -23.63 -37.10 1.48
C SER A 393 -23.67 -35.75 2.21
N LEU A 394 -24.86 -35.18 2.40
CA LEU A 394 -25.08 -33.83 2.95
C LEU A 394 -25.11 -33.77 4.49
N ASP A 395 -25.09 -34.93 5.16
CA ASP A 395 -25.39 -35.05 6.61
C ASP A 395 -24.17 -35.33 7.49
N THR A 396 -22.96 -35.18 6.95
CA THR A 396 -21.73 -35.49 7.70
C THR A 396 -20.68 -34.40 7.53
N ILE A 397 -20.90 -33.24 8.14
CA ILE A 397 -19.77 -32.35 8.43
C ILE A 397 -19.68 -32.13 9.94
N PRO A 398 -18.58 -32.53 10.59
CA PRO A 398 -18.41 -32.35 12.02
C PRO A 398 -18.21 -30.86 12.33
N GLY A 399 -19.29 -30.18 12.68
CA GLY A 399 -19.19 -28.95 13.47
C GLY A 399 -18.77 -29.28 14.89
N GLN A 400 -18.05 -28.37 15.55
CA GLN A 400 -18.01 -28.36 17.02
C GLN A 400 -19.46 -28.39 17.54
N PRO A 401 -19.78 -29.11 18.62
CA PRO A 401 -21.13 -29.13 19.17
C PRO A 401 -21.58 -27.70 19.43
N LEU A 402 -22.74 -27.34 18.86
CA LEU A 402 -23.36 -26.03 19.06
C LEU A 402 -23.51 -25.79 20.56
N GLN A 403 -23.19 -24.58 21.01
CA GLN A 403 -23.41 -24.22 22.43
C GLN A 403 -24.91 -24.18 22.78
N HIS A 404 -25.78 -24.12 21.77
CA HIS A 404 -27.25 -24.04 21.89
C HIS A 404 -27.70 -22.90 22.83
N LYS A 405 -26.92 -21.82 22.86
CA LYS A 405 -27.18 -20.64 23.68
C LYS A 405 -28.35 -19.83 23.16
N TYR A 406 -28.63 -19.92 21.86
CA TYR A 406 -29.72 -19.19 21.19
C TYR A 406 -30.56 -20.12 20.31
N THR A 407 -31.88 -19.89 20.29
CA THR A 407 -32.78 -20.51 19.32
C THR A 407 -32.71 -19.73 18.02
N ILE A 408 -32.04 -20.27 17.02
CA ILE A 408 -31.86 -19.65 15.70
C ILE A 408 -32.65 -20.46 14.67
N PRO A 409 -33.49 -19.84 13.83
CA PRO A 409 -34.20 -20.57 12.79
C PRO A 409 -33.19 -21.13 11.79
N GLY A 410 -33.27 -22.44 11.52
CA GLY A 410 -32.53 -23.03 10.42
C GLY A 410 -33.15 -22.57 9.11
N PHE A 411 -32.35 -21.93 8.26
CA PHE A 411 -32.80 -21.43 6.97
C PHE A 411 -32.42 -22.34 5.80
N ASN A 412 -31.60 -23.37 6.00
CA ASN A 412 -30.99 -24.18 4.95
C ASN A 412 -32.00 -24.95 4.08
N HIS A 413 -32.32 -24.39 2.91
CA HIS A 413 -33.06 -25.04 1.82
C HIS A 413 -32.08 -25.71 0.86
N TRP A 414 -32.18 -27.03 0.80
CA TRP A 414 -31.24 -27.86 0.06
C TRP A 414 -31.44 -27.86 -1.46
N ASP A 415 -32.27 -26.99 -2.05
CA ASP A 415 -32.52 -26.93 -3.50
C ASP A 415 -32.22 -25.56 -4.12
N ALA A 416 -31.65 -24.63 -3.34
CA ALA A 416 -31.30 -23.28 -3.77
C ALA A 416 -29.89 -22.88 -3.29
N LEU A 417 -29.33 -21.84 -3.91
CA LEU A 417 -28.14 -21.17 -3.39
C LEU A 417 -28.58 -20.17 -2.32
N GLU A 418 -28.00 -20.28 -1.12
CA GLU A 418 -28.29 -19.38 -0.02
C GLU A 418 -27.14 -18.45 0.29
N ALA A 419 -27.44 -17.15 0.38
CA ALA A 419 -26.44 -16.13 0.64
C ALA A 419 -26.93 -15.20 1.75
N VAL A 420 -26.05 -14.93 2.72
CA VAL A 420 -26.30 -14.02 3.84
C VAL A 420 -25.28 -12.88 3.77
N THR A 421 -25.74 -11.65 3.92
CA THR A 421 -24.85 -10.50 4.13
C THR A 421 -24.91 -10.06 5.58
N TRP A 422 -23.77 -9.74 6.19
CA TRP A 422 -23.70 -9.32 7.58
C TRP A 422 -22.56 -8.34 7.83
N ASN A 423 -22.91 -7.08 8.08
CA ASN A 423 -21.99 -6.13 8.73
C ASN A 423 -21.86 -6.52 10.21
N MET A 424 -20.68 -7.02 10.60
CA MET A 424 -20.44 -7.53 11.96
C MET A 424 -20.04 -6.43 12.97
N GLU A 425 -20.05 -5.17 12.53
CA GLU A 425 -19.73 -3.94 13.28
C GLU A 425 -18.44 -4.06 14.11
N GLN A 426 -17.32 -3.60 13.56
CA GLN A 426 -16.01 -3.59 14.23
C GLN A 426 -15.62 -4.96 14.83
N PHE A 427 -15.70 -6.01 14.03
CA PHE A 427 -15.47 -7.38 14.49
C PHE A 427 -14.00 -7.61 14.88
N PRO A 428 -13.70 -8.20 16.05
CA PRO A 428 -14.63 -8.62 17.09
C PRO A 428 -14.92 -7.50 18.10
N LYS A 429 -16.20 -7.11 18.24
CA LYS A 429 -16.64 -6.05 19.16
C LYS A 429 -16.39 -6.35 20.65
N ALA A 430 -16.39 -7.63 21.04
CA ALA A 430 -16.21 -8.10 22.41
C ALA A 430 -15.29 -9.33 22.48
N GLY A 431 -14.20 -9.30 21.70
CA GLY A 431 -13.18 -10.36 21.68
C GLY A 431 -13.75 -11.75 21.38
N ASP A 432 -13.27 -12.76 22.11
CA ASP A 432 -13.64 -14.17 21.85
C ASP A 432 -15.13 -14.47 22.08
N THR A 433 -15.84 -13.64 22.85
CA THR A 433 -17.30 -13.79 23.00
C THR A 433 -18.00 -13.49 21.68
N THR A 434 -17.56 -12.47 20.93
CA THR A 434 -18.08 -12.18 19.59
C THR A 434 -17.78 -13.32 18.64
N VAL A 435 -16.54 -13.85 18.65
CA VAL A 435 -16.13 -14.98 17.82
C VAL A 435 -17.02 -16.20 18.06
N SER A 436 -17.21 -16.60 19.33
CA SER A 436 -18.02 -17.75 19.70
C SER A 436 -19.50 -17.60 19.29
N ASN A 437 -20.10 -16.43 19.54
CA ASN A 437 -21.50 -16.19 19.23
C ASN A 437 -21.74 -16.17 17.70
N ILE A 438 -20.86 -15.53 16.92
CA ILE A 438 -20.99 -15.50 15.46
C ILE A 438 -20.80 -16.90 14.87
N SER A 439 -19.86 -17.68 15.38
CA SER A 439 -19.69 -19.07 14.97
C SER A 439 -20.95 -19.90 15.20
N GLU A 440 -21.63 -19.72 16.34
CA GLU A 440 -22.89 -20.42 16.62
C GLU A 440 -23.99 -20.01 15.63
N VAL A 441 -24.11 -18.72 15.35
CA VAL A 441 -25.10 -18.19 14.41
C VAL A 441 -24.87 -18.70 12.99
N MET A 442 -23.64 -18.60 12.47
CA MET A 442 -23.32 -19.06 11.12
C MET A 442 -23.54 -20.57 10.97
N ASN A 443 -23.20 -21.34 12.00
CA ASN A 443 -23.37 -22.79 11.99
C ASN A 443 -24.85 -23.20 12.07
N ALA A 444 -25.67 -22.46 12.83
CA ALA A 444 -27.11 -22.69 12.90
C ALA A 444 -27.86 -22.25 11.64
N ILE A 445 -27.45 -21.16 11.00
CA ILE A 445 -28.04 -20.69 9.74
C ILE A 445 -27.67 -21.65 8.60
N GLY A 446 -26.39 -22.01 8.47
CA GLY A 446 -25.94 -23.01 7.50
C GLY A 446 -25.96 -22.58 6.02
N ALA A 447 -25.97 -21.27 5.73
CA ALA A 447 -26.02 -20.73 4.37
C ALA A 447 -24.80 -21.11 3.52
N ASP A 448 -24.95 -21.17 2.19
CA ASP A 448 -23.84 -21.50 1.29
C ASP A 448 -22.76 -20.42 1.26
N ILE A 449 -23.17 -19.15 1.36
CA ILE A 449 -22.31 -17.97 1.31
C ILE A 449 -22.63 -17.02 2.45
N PHE A 450 -21.59 -16.52 3.14
CA PHE A 450 -21.68 -15.33 3.97
C PHE A 450 -20.76 -14.25 3.41
N ALA A 451 -21.31 -13.08 3.09
CA ALA A 451 -20.53 -11.87 2.85
C ALA A 451 -20.52 -11.04 4.12
N VAL A 452 -19.35 -10.88 4.71
CA VAL A 452 -19.19 -10.15 5.98
C VAL A 452 -18.34 -8.90 5.80
N GLN A 453 -18.63 -7.87 6.58
CA GLN A 453 -17.92 -6.59 6.56
C GLN A 453 -17.48 -6.18 7.97
N GLU A 454 -16.54 -5.24 8.03
CA GLU A 454 -15.98 -4.66 9.25
C GLU A 454 -15.13 -5.61 10.09
N ILE A 455 -14.30 -6.42 9.44
CA ILE A 455 -13.32 -7.27 10.10
C ILE A 455 -12.14 -6.38 10.57
N GLY A 456 -12.03 -6.14 11.87
CA GLY A 456 -10.93 -5.39 12.51
C GLY A 456 -9.79 -6.25 13.02
N SER A 457 -9.98 -7.58 13.08
CA SER A 457 -8.90 -8.49 13.44
C SER A 457 -8.94 -9.73 12.55
N ILE A 458 -7.96 -9.83 11.66
CA ILE A 458 -7.74 -11.01 10.81
C ILE A 458 -7.47 -12.25 11.67
N GLU A 459 -6.78 -12.08 12.81
CA GLU A 459 -6.50 -13.15 13.76
C GLU A 459 -7.80 -13.72 14.35
N ALA A 460 -8.68 -12.85 14.89
CA ALA A 460 -9.97 -13.27 15.43
C ALA A 460 -10.88 -13.86 14.34
N PHE A 461 -10.81 -13.32 13.13
CA PHE A 461 -11.54 -13.86 11.97
C PHE A 461 -11.03 -15.26 11.62
N THR A 462 -9.73 -15.47 11.63
CA THR A 462 -9.14 -16.79 11.40
C THR A 462 -9.59 -17.79 12.47
N ARG A 463 -9.68 -17.38 13.75
CA ARG A 463 -10.23 -18.23 14.83
C ARG A 463 -11.71 -18.56 14.62
N LEU A 464 -12.52 -17.61 14.15
CA LEU A 464 -13.91 -17.86 13.74
C LEU A 464 -13.98 -18.94 12.65
N LEU A 465 -13.11 -18.86 11.65
CA LEU A 465 -13.12 -19.83 10.55
C LEU A 465 -12.60 -21.22 10.97
N GLN A 466 -11.72 -21.29 11.98
CA GLN A 466 -11.30 -22.55 12.57
C GLN A 466 -12.44 -23.30 13.29
N SER A 467 -13.41 -22.58 13.86
CA SER A 467 -14.62 -23.20 14.46
C SER A 467 -15.69 -23.57 13.42
N LEU A 468 -15.46 -23.23 12.15
CA LEU A 468 -16.35 -23.44 11.00
C LEU A 468 -15.65 -24.28 9.92
N PRO A 469 -15.21 -25.53 10.22
CA PRO A 469 -14.36 -26.32 9.33
C PRO A 469 -15.03 -26.72 8.00
N GLN A 470 -16.35 -26.60 7.86
CA GLN A 470 -17.08 -26.82 6.61
C GLN A 470 -16.93 -25.66 5.62
N TYR A 471 -16.54 -24.48 6.10
CA TYR A 471 -16.39 -23.29 5.29
C TYR A 471 -14.95 -23.08 4.83
N GLY A 472 -14.80 -22.42 3.69
CA GLY A 472 -13.61 -21.73 3.24
C GLY A 472 -13.88 -20.23 3.22
N TYR A 473 -12.86 -19.42 2.97
CA TYR A 473 -13.01 -17.97 2.93
C TYR A 473 -12.12 -17.34 1.86
N ILE A 474 -12.51 -16.14 1.45
CA ILE A 474 -11.72 -15.20 0.65
C ILE A 474 -11.76 -13.88 1.42
N LEU A 475 -10.60 -13.36 1.81
CA LEU A 475 -10.43 -12.13 2.57
C LEU A 475 -9.88 -11.03 1.65
N THR A 476 -10.28 -9.78 1.89
CA THR A 476 -9.64 -8.62 1.27
C THR A 476 -8.15 -8.57 1.56
N GLN A 477 -7.41 -7.95 0.64
CA GLN A 477 -5.95 -7.79 0.72
C GLN A 477 -5.52 -6.35 0.46
N GLN A 478 -6.46 -5.47 0.08
CA GLN A 478 -6.16 -4.11 -0.34
C GLN A 478 -7.01 -3.05 0.38
N SER A 479 -7.74 -3.41 1.43
CA SER A 479 -8.52 -2.46 2.22
C SER A 479 -7.62 -1.51 3.01
N SER A 480 -7.89 -0.20 2.97
CA SER A 480 -7.23 0.76 3.86
C SER A 480 -7.88 0.88 5.25
N TYR A 481 -9.14 0.45 5.41
CA TYR A 481 -9.85 0.57 6.68
C TYR A 481 -10.89 -0.53 6.92
N TYR A 482 -10.55 -1.46 7.83
CA TYR A 482 -11.26 -2.72 8.08
C TYR A 482 -11.32 -3.65 6.85
N ASP A 483 -11.35 -4.95 7.10
CA ASP A 483 -11.45 -5.96 6.05
C ASP A 483 -12.88 -6.43 5.80
N GLN A 484 -13.05 -7.11 4.66
CA GLN A 484 -14.25 -7.81 4.26
C GLN A 484 -13.90 -9.24 3.88
N ALA A 485 -14.87 -10.15 3.98
CA ALA A 485 -14.66 -11.52 3.54
C ALA A 485 -15.91 -12.12 2.88
N ILE A 486 -15.67 -13.07 1.98
CA ILE A 486 -16.67 -14.01 1.46
C ILE A 486 -16.32 -15.39 2.03
N ILE A 487 -17.18 -15.89 2.91
CA ILE A 487 -17.14 -17.23 3.49
C ILE A 487 -18.04 -18.12 2.65
N TYR A 488 -17.60 -19.32 2.30
CA TYR A 488 -18.33 -20.21 1.39
C TYR A 488 -18.24 -21.68 1.82
N ARG A 489 -19.33 -22.44 1.61
CA ARG A 489 -19.38 -23.87 1.95
C ARG A 489 -18.57 -24.68 0.94
N LYS A 490 -17.53 -25.39 1.39
CA LYS A 490 -16.52 -26.03 0.51
C LYS A 490 -17.04 -27.22 -0.29
N ASP A 491 -18.16 -27.78 0.14
CA ASP A 491 -18.78 -28.97 -0.43
C ASP A 491 -19.58 -28.63 -1.70
N VAL A 492 -20.24 -27.47 -1.76
CA VAL A 492 -21.02 -27.00 -2.91
C VAL A 492 -20.35 -25.89 -3.72
N LEU A 493 -19.43 -25.12 -3.14
CA LEU A 493 -18.77 -24.01 -3.81
C LEU A 493 -17.27 -24.28 -3.98
N THR A 494 -16.82 -24.25 -5.23
CA THR A 494 -15.40 -24.28 -5.57
C THR A 494 -14.94 -22.89 -6.03
N PRO A 495 -14.00 -22.23 -5.33
CA PRO A 495 -13.50 -20.92 -5.73
C PRO A 495 -12.69 -21.02 -7.02
N LEU A 496 -12.94 -20.11 -7.94
CA LEU A 496 -12.20 -19.95 -9.20
C LEU A 496 -11.17 -18.84 -9.09
N GLY A 497 -11.52 -17.72 -8.46
CA GLY A 497 -10.62 -16.59 -8.24
C GLY A 497 -11.31 -15.46 -7.50
N SER A 498 -10.53 -14.44 -7.15
CA SER A 498 -11.02 -13.24 -6.50
C SER A 498 -10.28 -12.01 -7.00
N LEU A 499 -10.90 -10.86 -6.83
CA LEU A 499 -10.41 -9.55 -7.24
C LEU A 499 -11.04 -8.48 -6.35
N GLU A 500 -10.29 -7.43 -6.06
CA GLU A 500 -10.79 -6.22 -5.39
C GLU A 500 -10.75 -5.05 -6.38
N PRO A 501 -11.80 -4.86 -7.21
CA PRO A 501 -11.87 -3.68 -8.08
C PRO A 501 -11.87 -2.39 -7.26
N PHE A 502 -11.31 -1.32 -7.82
CA PHE A 502 -11.26 0.01 -7.21
C PHE A 502 -10.42 0.11 -5.93
N ALA A 503 -9.48 -0.82 -5.70
CA ALA A 503 -8.54 -0.74 -4.58
C ALA A 503 -7.74 0.57 -4.59
N GLU A 504 -7.45 1.10 -5.78
CA GLU A 504 -6.75 2.38 -5.99
C GLU A 504 -7.59 3.61 -5.60
N ASN A 505 -8.89 3.44 -5.41
CA ASN A 505 -9.85 4.47 -5.06
C ASN A 505 -10.87 3.92 -4.05
N ASP A 506 -10.36 3.32 -2.97
CA ASP A 506 -11.13 2.65 -1.92
C ASP A 506 -11.70 3.61 -0.86
N TYR A 507 -11.26 4.88 -0.86
CA TYR A 507 -12.15 6.02 -0.61
C TYR A 507 -13.42 5.88 -1.49
N ASN A 508 -14.43 6.72 -1.58
CA ASN A 508 -15.72 6.28 -2.19
C ASN A 508 -16.35 5.07 -1.41
N PHE A 509 -15.83 3.83 -1.50
CA PHE A 509 -16.18 2.59 -0.79
C PHE A 509 -15.68 2.50 0.67
N ALA A 510 -15.67 3.62 1.41
CA ALA A 510 -15.40 3.64 2.85
C ALA A 510 -14.13 2.91 3.35
N GLY A 511 -13.06 2.91 2.54
CA GLY A 511 -11.76 2.26 2.81
C GLY A 511 -11.76 0.74 2.57
N ARG A 512 -12.78 0.22 1.88
CA ARG A 512 -13.11 -1.19 1.72
C ARG A 512 -13.55 -1.42 0.27
N PRO A 513 -12.60 -1.62 -0.67
CA PRO A 513 -12.97 -1.83 -2.06
C PRO A 513 -13.88 -3.06 -2.19
N PRO A 514 -14.80 -3.12 -3.17
CA PRO A 514 -15.63 -4.29 -3.37
C PRO A 514 -14.78 -5.56 -3.47
N LEU A 515 -15.16 -6.62 -2.75
CA LEU A 515 -14.50 -7.92 -2.86
C LEU A 515 -15.32 -8.81 -3.80
N ARG A 516 -14.79 -9.07 -5.00
CA ARG A 516 -15.36 -10.02 -5.94
C ARG A 516 -14.74 -11.39 -5.77
N ALA A 517 -15.58 -12.42 -5.75
CA ALA A 517 -15.17 -13.81 -5.83
C ALA A 517 -16.02 -14.60 -6.83
N ASP A 518 -15.36 -15.39 -7.67
CA ASP A 518 -15.98 -16.24 -8.67
C ASP A 518 -15.94 -17.69 -8.21
N PHE A 519 -17.05 -18.41 -8.38
CA PHE A 519 -17.22 -19.80 -7.94
C PHE A 519 -17.84 -20.67 -9.02
N ILE A 520 -17.59 -21.97 -8.92
CA ILE A 520 -18.51 -22.98 -9.42
C ILE A 520 -19.37 -23.46 -8.27
N TRP A 521 -20.68 -23.27 -8.41
CA TRP A 521 -21.69 -23.85 -7.54
C TRP A 521 -22.17 -25.18 -8.11
N ARG A 522 -22.15 -26.24 -7.28
CA ARG A 522 -22.63 -27.58 -7.62
C ARG A 522 -23.68 -28.03 -6.64
N PHE A 523 -24.82 -28.43 -7.17
CA PHE A 523 -25.85 -29.08 -6.38
C PHE A 523 -26.59 -30.14 -7.19
N GLY A 524 -26.63 -31.38 -6.69
CA GLY A 524 -27.17 -32.52 -7.43
C GLY A 524 -26.49 -32.66 -8.80
N ASN A 525 -27.26 -32.57 -9.88
CA ASN A 525 -26.73 -32.60 -11.26
C ASN A 525 -26.54 -31.20 -11.87
N GLN A 526 -26.76 -30.13 -11.10
CA GLN A 526 -26.60 -28.75 -11.56
C GLN A 526 -25.18 -28.27 -11.30
N GLU A 527 -24.60 -27.60 -12.29
CA GLU A 527 -23.36 -26.85 -12.18
C GLU A 527 -23.61 -25.45 -12.76
N LYS A 528 -23.29 -24.41 -11.99
CA LYS A 528 -23.38 -23.03 -12.45
C LYS A 528 -22.14 -22.26 -12.01
N GLN A 529 -21.63 -21.42 -12.90
CA GLN A 529 -20.68 -20.39 -12.51
C GLN A 529 -21.46 -19.22 -11.91
N ILE A 530 -21.04 -18.76 -10.74
CA ILE A 530 -21.60 -17.61 -10.05
C ILE A 530 -20.49 -16.65 -9.64
N THR A 531 -20.82 -15.37 -9.58
CA THR A 531 -19.94 -14.32 -9.09
C THR A 531 -20.61 -13.62 -7.91
N VAL A 532 -19.86 -13.46 -6.83
CA VAL A 532 -20.31 -12.76 -5.63
C VAL A 532 -19.48 -11.49 -5.49
N VAL A 533 -20.14 -10.35 -5.31
CA VAL A 533 -19.49 -9.07 -5.03
C VAL A 533 -19.94 -8.61 -3.65
N ASN A 534 -19.02 -8.57 -2.69
CA ASN A 534 -19.23 -8.05 -1.35
C ASN A 534 -18.85 -6.56 -1.30
N ILE A 535 -19.73 -5.71 -0.77
CA ILE A 535 -19.51 -4.26 -0.69
C ILE A 535 -19.71 -3.71 0.72
N HIS A 536 -19.09 -2.55 0.97
CA HIS A 536 -19.39 -1.70 2.12
C HIS A 536 -19.40 -0.23 1.67
N LEU A 537 -20.57 0.41 1.73
CA LEU A 537 -20.74 1.80 1.31
C LEU A 537 -20.72 2.76 2.52
N LYS A 538 -20.54 4.06 2.28
CA LYS A 538 -20.37 5.02 3.39
C LYS A 538 -21.70 5.43 4.05
N CYS A 539 -21.83 5.22 5.37
CA CYS A 539 -23.00 5.61 6.17
C CYS A 539 -23.20 7.13 6.36
N CYS A 540 -22.25 7.82 7.01
CA CYS A 540 -22.45 9.15 7.62
C CYS A 540 -21.52 10.24 7.05
N GLY A 541 -21.83 11.51 7.36
CA GLY A 541 -21.01 12.67 6.99
C GLY A 541 -21.17 13.05 5.51
N ASP A 542 -20.08 13.00 4.75
CA ASP A 542 -20.08 13.11 3.29
C ASP A 542 -20.62 11.84 2.57
N GLY A 543 -21.20 10.92 3.34
CA GLY A 543 -21.62 9.59 2.91
C GLY A 543 -22.52 9.58 1.69
N LEU A 544 -23.55 10.42 1.60
CA LEU A 544 -24.47 10.40 0.44
C LEU A 544 -23.75 10.67 -0.88
N ASN A 545 -22.84 11.65 -0.93
CA ASN A 545 -22.10 11.97 -2.16
C ASN A 545 -21.13 10.84 -2.53
N ARG A 546 -20.49 10.23 -1.52
CA ARG A 546 -19.60 9.08 -1.73
C ARG A 546 -20.37 7.85 -2.21
N ARG A 547 -21.52 7.55 -1.60
CA ARG A 547 -22.41 6.45 -2.03
C ARG A 547 -22.84 6.63 -3.48
N LYS A 548 -23.24 7.83 -3.89
CA LYS A 548 -23.57 8.11 -5.31
C LYS A 548 -22.41 7.80 -6.26
N LYS A 549 -21.18 8.20 -5.91
CA LYS A 549 -19.98 7.88 -6.71
C LYS A 549 -19.74 6.36 -6.77
N SER A 550 -19.74 5.70 -5.62
CA SER A 550 -19.55 4.24 -5.52
C SER A 550 -20.59 3.46 -6.31
N VAL A 551 -21.86 3.86 -6.27
CA VAL A 551 -22.94 3.18 -7.01
C VAL A 551 -22.79 3.36 -8.52
N VAL A 552 -22.37 4.54 -9.00
CA VAL A 552 -22.07 4.74 -10.42
C VAL A 552 -20.89 3.86 -10.86
N GLU A 553 -19.79 3.88 -10.11
CA GLU A 553 -18.61 3.05 -10.38
C GLU A 553 -18.96 1.56 -10.39
N LEU A 554 -19.72 1.10 -9.39
CA LEU A 554 -20.18 -0.27 -9.28
C LEU A 554 -21.14 -0.66 -10.41
N HIS A 555 -22.10 0.19 -10.74
CA HIS A 555 -23.04 -0.06 -11.84
C HIS A 555 -22.30 -0.23 -13.17
N ASP A 556 -21.39 0.68 -13.50
CA ASP A 556 -20.64 0.62 -14.76
C ASP A 556 -19.74 -0.61 -14.83
N TYR A 557 -19.13 -0.99 -13.71
CA TYR A 557 -18.37 -2.23 -13.59
C TYR A 557 -19.23 -3.46 -13.85
N LEU A 558 -20.39 -3.56 -13.19
CA LEU A 558 -21.31 -4.69 -13.34
C LEU A 558 -21.85 -4.79 -14.77
N ARG A 559 -22.16 -3.66 -15.41
CA ARG A 559 -22.56 -3.61 -16.83
C ARG A 559 -21.46 -4.13 -17.74
N GLN A 560 -20.21 -3.72 -17.50
CA GLN A 560 -19.07 -4.23 -18.27
C GLN A 560 -18.91 -5.73 -18.07
N LEU A 561 -19.05 -6.27 -16.85
CA LEU A 561 -19.01 -7.72 -16.64
C LEU A 561 -20.12 -8.45 -17.43
N GLN A 562 -21.34 -7.91 -17.44
CA GLN A 562 -22.46 -8.45 -18.21
C GLN A 562 -22.20 -8.41 -19.71
N ASP A 563 -21.68 -7.30 -20.24
CA ASP A 563 -21.32 -7.15 -21.66
C ASP A 563 -20.23 -8.14 -22.09
N HIS A 564 -19.39 -8.59 -21.15
CA HIS A 564 -18.39 -9.65 -21.36
C HIS A 564 -18.89 -11.06 -21.04
N GLY A 565 -20.21 -11.25 -20.88
CA GLY A 565 -20.85 -12.56 -20.77
C GLY A 565 -20.98 -13.14 -19.36
N MET A 566 -20.77 -12.34 -18.31
CA MET A 566 -21.05 -12.78 -16.93
C MET A 566 -22.52 -12.58 -16.57
N GLU A 567 -23.26 -13.70 -16.45
CA GLU A 567 -24.73 -13.66 -16.27
C GLU A 567 -25.18 -13.79 -14.80
N ASN A 568 -24.50 -14.59 -13.98
CA ASN A 568 -24.92 -14.90 -12.61
C ASN A 568 -24.12 -14.10 -11.56
N ILE A 569 -24.39 -12.79 -11.47
CA ILE A 569 -23.72 -11.89 -10.52
C ILE A 569 -24.65 -11.59 -9.34
N ILE A 570 -24.17 -11.85 -8.13
CA ILE A 570 -24.84 -11.55 -6.86
C ILE A 570 -24.06 -10.43 -6.20
N VAL A 571 -24.68 -9.25 -6.07
CA VAL A 571 -24.11 -8.13 -5.33
C VAL A 571 -24.75 -8.12 -3.95
N MET A 572 -23.92 -8.21 -2.93
CA MET A 572 -24.32 -8.28 -1.53
C MET A 572 -23.38 -7.42 -0.70
N GLY A 573 -23.76 -7.10 0.53
CA GLY A 573 -22.95 -6.26 1.40
C GLY A 573 -23.78 -5.25 2.16
N ASP A 574 -23.09 -4.26 2.72
CA ASP A 574 -23.68 -3.14 3.43
C ASP A 574 -23.78 -1.93 2.50
N TRP A 575 -24.99 -1.68 1.99
CA TRP A 575 -25.29 -0.53 1.14
C TRP A 575 -25.35 0.78 1.93
N ASN A 576 -25.42 0.71 3.27
CA ASN A 576 -25.60 1.86 4.16
C ASN A 576 -26.72 2.80 3.68
N ASP A 577 -27.78 2.20 3.17
CA ASP A 577 -28.98 2.83 2.63
C ASP A 577 -30.15 2.52 3.54
N ASP A 578 -31.12 3.43 3.63
CA ASP A 578 -32.36 3.07 4.28
C ASP A 578 -33.12 2.07 3.39
N VAL A 579 -33.75 1.05 3.98
CA VAL A 579 -34.60 0.10 3.23
C VAL A 579 -35.77 0.78 2.50
N THR A 580 -36.00 2.06 2.75
CA THR A 580 -36.99 2.91 2.08
C THR A 580 -36.39 3.85 1.02
N ASP A 581 -35.07 3.94 0.88
CA ASP A 581 -34.45 4.72 -0.18
C ASP A 581 -34.76 4.07 -1.53
N VAL A 582 -35.28 4.88 -2.46
CA VAL A 582 -35.83 4.41 -3.74
C VAL A 582 -34.79 4.26 -4.86
N GLY A 583 -33.50 4.38 -4.54
CA GLY A 583 -32.39 4.30 -5.51
C GLY A 583 -32.23 5.54 -6.36
#